data_AF-A0A177N5H2-F1
#
_entry.id   AF-A0A177N5H2-F1
#
_cell.length_a   1.000
_cell.length_b   1.000
_cell.length_c   1.000
_cell.angle_alpha   90.00
_cell.angle_beta   90.00
_cell.angle_gamma   90.00
#
_symmetry.space_group_name_H-M   'P 1'
#
loop_
_entity.id
_entity.type
_entity.pdbx_description
1 polymer ?
#
loop_
_entity_poly.entity_id
_entity_poly.type
_entity_poly.pdbx_seq_one_letter_code
_entity_poly.pdbx_strand_id
1 'polypeptide(L)'
;MKKASTVLVLLLCSVMAGCNKSNQINGSSMKTVNRSISHIKEKLPLDQRIEFEVSFWTLRDEIRSNQEFLDAIDGKTPEQLIETGKELFAKRKASGNKEYSQYTSWDQMITQYSQERIDQNRKKMPDARDKNPPARVDYKMHAM
;
A
#
# COMPACT_ATOMS: atom_id res chain seq x y z
N MET A 1 -19.15 -29.73 27.57
CA MET A 1 -19.33 -28.26 27.73
C MET A 1 -18.02 -27.45 27.65
N LYS A 2 -16.85 -28.00 28.02
CA LYS A 2 -15.56 -27.23 28.03
C LYS A 2 -15.01 -26.81 26.66
N LYS A 3 -15.34 -27.54 25.58
CA LYS A 3 -14.81 -27.28 24.22
C LYS A 3 -15.52 -26.16 23.45
N ALA A 4 -16.78 -25.87 23.80
CA ALA A 4 -17.53 -24.76 23.21
C ALA A 4 -17.00 -23.41 23.74
N SER A 5 -16.60 -23.36 25.01
CA SER A 5 -16.02 -22.16 25.63
C SER A 5 -14.71 -21.72 24.98
N THR A 6 -13.85 -22.66 24.57
CA THR A 6 -12.56 -22.35 23.94
C THR A 6 -12.71 -21.79 22.53
N VAL A 7 -13.72 -22.23 21.76
CA VAL A 7 -13.99 -21.68 20.42
C VAL A 7 -14.57 -20.27 20.53
N LEU A 8 -15.45 -20.02 21.51
CA LEU A 8 -16.03 -18.70 21.76
C LEU A 8 -14.96 -17.67 22.17
N VAL A 9 -13.99 -18.05 22.99
CA VAL A 9 -12.90 -17.16 23.43
C VAL A 9 -11.96 -16.80 22.28
N LEU A 10 -11.63 -17.76 21.41
CA LEU A 10 -10.84 -17.50 20.19
C LEU A 10 -11.56 -16.56 19.21
N LEU A 11 -12.89 -16.70 19.08
CA LEU A 11 -13.71 -15.82 18.25
C LEU A 11 -13.84 -14.41 18.81
N LEU A 12 -13.88 -14.25 20.14
CA LEU A 12 -13.93 -12.96 20.82
C LEU A 12 -12.60 -12.18 20.73
N CYS A 13 -11.46 -12.87 20.75
CA CYS A 13 -10.15 -12.22 20.59
C CYS A 13 -9.95 -11.60 19.20
N SER A 14 -10.59 -12.12 18.14
CA SER A 14 -10.56 -11.50 16.80
C SER A 14 -11.31 -10.17 16.69
N VAL A 15 -12.23 -9.86 17.61
CA VAL A 15 -13.00 -8.61 17.58
C VAL A 15 -12.21 -7.43 18.18
N MET A 16 -11.19 -7.70 19.01
CA MET A 16 -10.34 -6.65 19.60
C MET A 16 -9.33 -6.02 18.62
N ALA A 17 -9.20 -6.53 17.39
CA ALA A 17 -8.34 -5.93 16.36
C ALA A 17 -8.97 -4.71 15.66
N GLY A 18 -10.24 -4.38 15.94
CA GLY A 18 -11.06 -3.53 15.07
C GLY A 18 -11.20 -2.03 15.40
N CYS A 19 -10.54 -1.48 16.43
CA CYS A 19 -10.84 -0.10 16.88
C CYS A 19 -9.64 0.84 17.05
N ASN A 20 -8.63 0.76 16.16
CA ASN A 20 -7.59 1.78 16.10
C ASN A 20 -7.74 2.64 14.84
N LYS A 21 -8.44 3.79 14.97
CA LYS A 21 -8.53 4.82 13.91
C LYS A 21 -7.15 5.30 13.44
N SER A 22 -6.11 5.09 14.24
CA SER A 22 -4.72 5.43 13.91
C SER A 22 -4.16 4.68 12.69
N ASN A 23 -4.75 3.54 12.33
CA ASN A 23 -4.36 2.76 11.15
C ASN A 23 -5.34 2.94 9.96
N GLN A 24 -6.29 3.87 10.02
CA GLN A 24 -7.22 4.13 8.93
C GLN A 24 -6.72 5.23 8.00
N ILE A 25 -7.12 5.15 6.73
CA ILE A 25 -6.86 6.20 5.74
C ILE A 25 -7.81 7.36 5.98
N ASN A 26 -7.27 8.58 6.02
CA ASN A 26 -8.08 9.80 6.08
C ASN A 26 -8.32 10.35 4.66
N GLY A 27 -9.51 10.10 4.15
CA GLY A 27 -10.04 10.48 2.84
C GLY A 27 -10.54 11.92 2.73
N SER A 28 -10.41 12.78 3.75
CA SER A 28 -10.92 14.17 3.66
C SER A 28 -10.29 15.01 2.52
N SER A 29 -9.10 14.63 2.06
CA SER A 29 -8.43 15.23 0.92
C SER A 29 -7.34 14.31 0.35
N MET A 30 -6.90 14.55 -0.89
CA MET A 30 -5.76 13.81 -1.44
C MET A 30 -4.48 14.00 -0.62
N LYS A 31 -4.30 15.16 0.01
CA LYS A 31 -3.15 15.44 0.88
C LYS A 31 -3.17 14.56 2.13
N THR A 32 -4.32 14.38 2.76
CA THR A 32 -4.44 13.52 3.95
C THR A 32 -4.33 12.05 3.58
N VAL A 33 -4.89 11.63 2.44
CA VAL A 33 -4.71 10.27 1.91
C VAL A 33 -3.23 9.98 1.74
N ASN A 34 -2.49 10.80 0.97
CA ASN A 34 -1.06 10.57 0.72
C ASN A 34 -0.23 10.51 2.01
N ARG A 35 -0.60 11.30 3.03
CA ARG A 35 0.02 11.24 4.36
C ARG A 35 -0.31 9.93 5.07
N SER A 36 -1.57 9.51 5.10
CA SER A 36 -2.00 8.24 5.68
C SER A 36 -1.29 7.06 5.00
N ILE A 37 -1.29 6.99 3.67
CA ILE A 37 -0.60 5.94 2.91
C ILE A 37 0.88 5.89 3.26
N SER A 38 1.55 7.05 3.34
CA SER A 38 2.98 7.10 3.67
C SER A 38 3.27 6.64 5.10
N HIS A 39 2.41 6.99 6.05
CA HIS A 39 2.58 6.57 7.43
C HIS A 39 2.28 5.08 7.64
N ILE A 40 1.23 4.58 6.98
CA ILE A 40 0.84 3.16 7.04
C ILE A 40 1.93 2.28 6.43
N LYS A 41 2.39 2.59 5.21
CA LYS A 41 3.36 1.75 4.50
C LYS A 41 4.67 1.59 5.29
N GLU A 42 5.10 2.62 6.01
CA GLU A 42 6.32 2.59 6.84
C GLU A 42 6.23 1.59 7.99
N LYS A 43 5.03 1.35 8.50
CA LYS A 43 4.77 0.42 9.61
C LYS A 43 4.49 -1.01 9.15
N LEU A 44 4.11 -1.21 7.89
CA LEU A 44 3.82 -2.53 7.35
C LEU A 44 5.11 -3.33 7.08
N PRO A 45 5.09 -4.66 7.34
CA PRO A 45 6.09 -5.59 6.84
C PRO A 45 6.24 -5.48 5.32
N LEU A 46 7.41 -5.85 4.78
CA LEU A 46 7.73 -5.66 3.35
C LEU A 46 6.69 -6.27 2.42
N ASP A 47 6.28 -7.52 2.68
CA ASP A 47 5.34 -8.26 1.82
C ASP A 47 3.96 -7.57 1.81
N GLN A 48 3.43 -7.23 2.99
CA GLN A 48 2.15 -6.53 3.13
C GLN A 48 2.20 -5.10 2.58
N ARG A 49 3.35 -4.43 2.65
CA ARG A 49 3.55 -3.08 2.10
C ARG A 49 3.29 -3.06 0.60
N ILE A 50 3.81 -4.05 -0.12
CA ILE A 50 3.68 -4.12 -1.58
C ILE A 50 2.23 -4.42 -1.96
N GLU A 51 1.58 -5.37 -1.28
CA GLU A 51 0.14 -5.63 -1.46
C GLU A 51 -0.70 -4.39 -1.23
N PHE A 52 -0.44 -3.67 -0.15
CA PHE A 52 -1.14 -2.45 0.20
C PHE A 52 -0.96 -1.36 -0.86
N GLU A 53 0.27 -1.12 -1.34
CA GLU A 53 0.55 -0.14 -2.38
C GLU A 53 -0.10 -0.51 -3.72
N VAL A 54 0.00 -1.77 -4.15
CA VAL A 54 -0.63 -2.26 -5.38
C VAL A 54 -2.14 -2.08 -5.32
N SER A 55 -2.75 -2.38 -4.17
CA SER A 55 -4.19 -2.24 -3.95
C SER A 55 -4.63 -0.78 -4.00
N PHE A 56 -3.87 0.13 -3.36
CA PHE A 56 -4.10 1.57 -3.42
C PHE A 56 -4.10 2.08 -4.87
N TRP A 57 -3.07 1.75 -5.65
CA TRP A 57 -2.95 2.23 -7.02
C TRP A 57 -3.98 1.61 -7.95
N THR A 58 -4.33 0.34 -7.76
CA THR A 58 -5.39 -0.32 -8.52
C THR A 58 -6.75 0.35 -8.29
N LEU A 59 -7.08 0.68 -7.03
CA LEU A 59 -8.30 1.42 -6.71
C LEU A 59 -8.28 2.84 -7.30
N ARG A 60 -7.14 3.54 -7.22
CA ARG A 60 -7.00 4.88 -7.78
C ARG A 60 -7.13 4.89 -9.31
N ASP A 61 -6.67 3.84 -9.96
CA ASP A 61 -6.76 3.67 -11.40
C ASP A 61 -8.20 3.37 -11.86
N GLU A 62 -8.93 2.57 -11.09
CA GLU A 62 -10.35 2.29 -11.30
C GLU A 62 -11.22 3.56 -11.13
N ILE A 63 -11.01 4.30 -10.04
CA ILE A 63 -11.81 5.48 -9.70
C ILE A 63 -11.05 6.74 -10.10
N ARG A 64 -11.32 7.24 -11.31
CA ARG A 64 -10.62 8.42 -11.85
C ARG A 64 -10.99 9.71 -11.13
N SER A 65 -12.26 9.86 -10.75
CA SER A 65 -12.79 11.00 -10.01
C SER A 65 -12.16 11.10 -8.63
N ASN A 66 -11.60 12.27 -8.29
CA ASN A 66 -10.98 12.47 -7.00
C ASN A 66 -11.99 12.35 -5.86
N GLN A 67 -13.18 12.94 -5.99
CA GLN A 67 -14.18 12.92 -4.92
C GLN A 67 -14.63 11.49 -4.62
N GLU A 68 -15.02 10.73 -5.65
CA GLU A 68 -15.42 9.33 -5.50
C GLU A 68 -14.30 8.47 -4.92
N PHE A 69 -13.05 8.73 -5.30
CA PHE A 69 -11.90 8.01 -4.78
C PHE A 69 -11.70 8.30 -3.29
N LEU A 70 -11.81 9.57 -2.89
CA LEU A 70 -11.70 10.00 -1.50
C LEU A 70 -12.79 9.36 -0.63
N ASP A 71 -14.03 9.37 -1.11
CA ASP A 71 -15.17 8.76 -0.42
C ASP A 71 -15.03 7.23 -0.34
N ALA A 72 -14.52 6.59 -1.39
CA ALA A 72 -14.32 5.15 -1.43
C ALA A 72 -13.20 4.67 -0.51
N ILE A 73 -12.17 5.50 -0.26
CA ILE A 73 -10.99 5.10 0.51
C ILE A 73 -11.02 5.55 1.97
N ASP A 74 -11.84 6.55 2.32
CA ASP A 74 -11.92 7.07 3.68
C ASP A 74 -12.27 5.95 4.69
N GLY A 75 -11.59 5.97 5.83
CA GLY A 75 -11.79 5.01 6.91
C GLY A 75 -11.28 3.60 6.65
N LYS A 76 -10.84 3.25 5.42
CA LYS A 76 -10.30 1.91 5.14
C LYS A 76 -9.00 1.66 5.90
N THR A 77 -8.88 0.48 6.50
CA THR A 77 -7.61 -0.05 7.03
C THR A 77 -6.76 -0.65 5.91
N PRO A 78 -5.47 -0.97 6.17
CA PRO A 78 -4.62 -1.59 5.17
C PRO A 78 -5.17 -2.93 4.69
N GLU A 79 -5.70 -3.74 5.59
CA GLU A 79 -6.27 -5.06 5.30
C GLU A 79 -7.52 -4.93 4.42
N GLN A 80 -8.39 -3.97 4.72
CA GLN A 80 -9.58 -3.69 3.92
C GLN A 80 -9.23 -3.16 2.52
N LEU A 81 -8.18 -2.36 2.41
CA LEU A 81 -7.70 -1.88 1.12
C LEU A 81 -7.11 -3.04 0.29
N ILE A 82 -6.34 -3.94 0.93
CA ILE A 82 -5.80 -5.14 0.28
C ILE A 82 -6.92 -6.03 -0.24
N GLU A 83 -7.97 -6.25 0.56
CA GLU A 83 -9.14 -7.03 0.12
C GLU A 83 -9.82 -6.38 -1.09
N THR A 84 -9.98 -5.05 -1.07
CA THR A 84 -10.50 -4.29 -2.23
C THR A 84 -9.62 -4.50 -3.47
N GLY A 85 -8.29 -4.57 -3.31
CA GLY A 85 -7.36 -4.86 -4.40
C GLY A 85 -7.57 -6.26 -5.01
N LYS A 86 -7.78 -7.27 -4.16
CA LYS A 86 -8.07 -8.65 -4.59
C LYS A 86 -9.38 -8.74 -5.37
N GLU A 87 -10.42 -8.06 -4.90
CA GLU A 87 -11.70 -7.97 -5.60
C GLU A 87 -11.55 -7.31 -6.98
N LEU A 88 -10.81 -6.20 -7.06
CA LEU A 88 -10.54 -5.51 -8.33
C LEU A 88 -9.69 -6.36 -9.28
N PHE A 89 -8.72 -7.12 -8.77
CA PHE A 89 -7.97 -8.09 -9.56
C PHE A 89 -8.90 -9.13 -10.19
N ALA A 90 -9.76 -9.75 -9.37
CA ALA A 90 -10.71 -10.75 -9.85
C ALA A 90 -11.66 -10.16 -10.91
N LYS A 91 -12.16 -8.95 -10.67
CA LYS A 91 -13.01 -8.20 -11.61
C LYS A 91 -12.30 -7.92 -12.94
N ARG A 92 -11.06 -7.40 -12.89
CA ARG A 92 -10.27 -7.05 -14.09
C ARG A 92 -9.82 -8.28 -14.87
N LYS A 93 -9.52 -9.38 -14.18
CA LYS A 93 -9.22 -10.66 -14.82
C LYS A 93 -10.47 -11.22 -15.52
N ALA A 94 -11.63 -11.18 -14.86
CA ALA A 94 -12.89 -11.61 -15.44
C ALA A 94 -13.34 -10.77 -16.65
N SER A 95 -12.97 -9.48 -16.69
CA SER A 95 -13.24 -8.61 -17.84
C SER A 95 -12.27 -8.78 -19.02
N GLY A 96 -11.31 -9.70 -18.90
CA GLY A 96 -10.35 -10.00 -19.98
C GLY A 96 -9.23 -8.98 -20.12
N ASN A 97 -8.93 -8.19 -19.08
CA ASN A 97 -7.82 -7.25 -19.12
C ASN A 97 -6.48 -8.00 -19.29
N LYS A 98 -5.80 -7.76 -20.43
CA LYS A 98 -4.55 -8.44 -20.81
C LYS A 98 -3.45 -8.32 -19.76
N GLU A 99 -3.39 -7.20 -19.04
CA GLU A 99 -2.39 -6.96 -18.00
C GLU A 99 -2.54 -7.95 -16.84
N TYR A 100 -3.78 -8.32 -16.49
CA TYR A 100 -4.08 -9.22 -15.37
C TYR A 100 -4.16 -10.68 -15.80
N SER A 101 -4.45 -10.94 -17.07
CA SER A 101 -4.57 -12.30 -17.64
C SER A 101 -3.28 -13.12 -17.55
N GLN A 102 -2.11 -12.48 -17.50
CA GLN A 102 -0.82 -13.16 -17.37
C GLN A 102 -0.59 -13.80 -15.99
N TYR A 103 -1.33 -13.36 -14.96
CA TYR A 103 -1.19 -13.86 -13.61
C TYR A 103 -2.25 -14.92 -13.33
N THR A 104 -1.85 -16.05 -12.76
CA THR A 104 -2.76 -17.13 -12.35
C THR A 104 -3.58 -16.71 -11.14
N SER A 105 -2.93 -16.09 -10.15
CA SER A 105 -3.53 -15.63 -8.89
C SER A 105 -3.03 -14.24 -8.49
N TRP A 106 -3.73 -13.61 -7.54
CA TRP A 106 -3.28 -12.39 -6.87
C TRP A 106 -1.88 -12.56 -6.27
N ASP A 107 -1.67 -13.66 -5.53
CA ASP A 107 -0.39 -13.93 -4.86
C ASP A 107 0.77 -14.06 -5.85
N GLN A 108 0.53 -14.64 -7.04
CA GLN A 108 1.55 -14.69 -8.10
C GLN A 108 1.92 -13.27 -8.58
N MET A 109 0.92 -12.42 -8.81
CA MET A 109 1.14 -11.03 -9.23
C MET A 109 1.95 -10.25 -8.18
N ILE A 110 1.56 -10.36 -6.92
CA ILE A 110 2.25 -9.70 -5.80
C ILE A 110 3.68 -10.22 -5.67
N THR A 111 3.90 -11.54 -5.77
CA THR A 111 5.23 -12.13 -5.70
C THR A 111 6.15 -11.57 -6.80
N GLN A 112 5.62 -11.43 -8.01
CA GLN A 112 6.37 -10.85 -9.12
C GLN A 112 6.71 -9.37 -8.85
N TYR A 113 5.75 -8.55 -8.43
CA TYR A 113 6.02 -7.16 -8.07
C TYR A 113 7.02 -7.02 -6.92
N SER A 114 6.98 -7.92 -5.93
CA SER A 114 7.95 -7.95 -4.85
C SER A 114 9.36 -8.24 -5.35
N GLN A 115 9.51 -9.22 -6.24
CA GLN A 115 10.80 -9.53 -6.83
C GLN A 115 11.33 -8.36 -7.68
N GLU A 116 10.49 -7.73 -8.49
CA GLU A 116 10.86 -6.56 -9.29
C GLU A 116 11.36 -5.40 -8.43
N ARG A 117 10.71 -5.14 -7.28
CA ARG A 117 11.16 -4.10 -6.33
C ARG A 117 12.51 -4.43 -5.70
N ILE A 118 12.73 -5.69 -5.33
CA ILE A 118 14.01 -6.17 -4.79
C ILE A 118 15.11 -5.97 -5.86
N ASP A 119 14.84 -6.34 -7.10
CA ASP A 119 15.80 -6.24 -8.20
C ASP A 119 16.10 -4.78 -8.58
N GLN A 120 15.10 -3.89 -8.55
CA GLN A 120 15.31 -2.44 -8.72
C GLN A 120 16.22 -1.87 -7.63
N ASN A 121 16.03 -2.27 -6.37
CA ASN A 121 16.89 -1.83 -5.27
C ASN A 121 18.31 -2.39 -5.40
N ARG A 122 18.48 -3.62 -5.90
CA ARG A 122 19.81 -4.21 -6.18
C ARG A 122 20.54 -3.53 -7.34
N LYS A 123 19.79 -3.06 -8.35
CA LYS A 123 20.34 -2.40 -9.55
C LYS A 123 20.65 -0.91 -9.38
N LYS A 124 20.38 -0.29 -8.22
CA LYS A 124 20.86 1.06 -7.92
C LYS A 124 22.39 1.06 -7.81
N MET A 125 23.06 1.17 -8.96
CA MET A 125 24.46 1.55 -8.98
C MET A 125 24.56 2.98 -8.44
N PRO A 126 25.52 3.28 -7.53
CA PRO A 126 25.76 4.65 -7.08
C PRO A 126 25.97 5.56 -8.29
N ASP A 127 25.36 6.75 -8.29
CA ASP A 127 25.59 7.71 -9.37
C ASP A 127 27.10 8.01 -9.39
N ALA A 128 27.70 8.14 -10.57
CA ALA A 128 29.10 8.54 -10.69
C ALA A 128 29.37 9.89 -9.98
N ARG A 129 28.34 10.75 -9.86
CA ARG A 129 28.35 12.02 -9.12
C ARG A 129 28.42 11.83 -7.60
N ASP A 130 27.96 10.70 -7.06
CA ASP A 130 28.09 10.37 -5.64
C ASP A 130 29.55 10.06 -5.25
N LYS A 131 30.37 9.62 -6.23
CA LYS A 131 31.80 9.36 -6.01
C LYS A 131 32.63 10.63 -5.95
N ASN A 132 32.16 11.72 -6.56
CA ASN A 132 32.87 13.00 -6.57
C ASN A 132 31.88 14.16 -6.41
N PRO A 133 31.37 14.38 -5.19
CA PRO A 133 30.37 15.41 -4.94
C PRO A 133 30.91 16.78 -5.37
N PRO A 134 30.15 17.59 -6.11
CA PRO A 134 30.59 18.93 -6.47
C PRO A 134 30.89 19.71 -5.18
N ALA A 135 31.95 20.53 -5.21
CA ALA A 135 32.34 21.37 -4.09
C ALA A 135 31.11 22.13 -3.58
N ARG A 136 30.80 21.99 -2.29
CA ARG A 136 29.66 22.65 -1.66
C ARG A 136 29.84 24.15 -1.84
N VAL A 137 29.01 24.77 -2.68
CA VAL A 137 28.97 26.23 -2.82
C VAL A 137 28.35 26.76 -1.54
N ASP A 138 29.20 27.13 -0.58
CA ASP A 138 28.78 27.82 0.62
C ASP A 138 28.39 29.25 0.22
N TYR A 139 27.09 29.44 -0.05
CA TYR A 139 26.53 30.77 -0.15
C TYR A 139 26.64 31.39 1.24
N LYS A 140 27.71 32.18 1.46
CA LYS A 140 27.76 33.14 2.55
C LYS A 140 26.57 34.07 2.36
N MET A 141 25.48 33.76 3.05
CA MET A 141 24.37 34.66 3.29
C MET A 141 24.96 35.83 4.07
N HIS A 142 25.42 36.85 3.35
CA HIS A 142 25.78 38.11 3.96
C HIS A 142 24.49 38.64 4.59
N ALA A 143 24.41 38.54 5.91
CA ALA A 143 23.36 39.16 6.70
C ALA A 143 23.35 40.66 6.37
N MET A 144 22.21 41.12 5.86
CA MET A 144 21.79 42.52 5.87
C MET A 144 20.50 42.59 6.69
#